data_AF-A0A2N2Z120-F1
#
_entry.id   AF-A0A2N2Z120-F1
#
_cell.length_a   1.000
_cell.length_b   1.000
_cell.length_c   1.000
_cell.angle_alpha   90.00
_cell.angle_beta   90.00
_cell.angle_gamma   90.00
#
_symmetry.space_group_name_H-M   'P 1'
#
loop_
_entity.id
_entity.type
_entity.pdbx_description
1 polymer ?
#
loop_
_entity_poly.entity_id
_entity_poly.type
_entity_poly.pdbx_seq_one_letter_code
_entity_poly.pdbx_strand_id
1 'polypeptide(L)'
;MKNLSFGFLFLLLAVNSIAQINISDSTVQVVGYWSLNESLTYVITNQKVKIQETDTIPLSFDRYEVDVTIIDSTSDSYTIKWHYRDYYIETDDEVMKRLSSIFEDMSLIIKTNEYGVFQEIVNWEEVKNFMLLTSALLKEEYKDIPNMDQLISQLEEIYKTKEAIESTAIDEIHQYYYFHGVKYKLLEDYHSQSKIQNRFGGDPFNAEITFWLDEINYDDNNSIFRMTQIVDSTELTNATFDYLSMMAGVLGTPPPIKEEFPPLTNEIRRASR
;
A
#
# COMPACT_ATOMS: atom_id res chain seq x y z
N MET A 1 -67.15 -0.82 -26.91
CA MET A 1 -66.80 0.47 -27.55
C MET A 1 -66.47 1.46 -26.45
N LYS A 2 -65.28 2.09 -26.58
CA LYS A 2 -64.74 3.21 -25.79
C LYS A 2 -64.30 2.90 -24.36
N ASN A 3 -63.09 3.22 -23.89
CA ASN A 3 -61.87 3.75 -24.50
C ASN A 3 -60.70 3.45 -23.54
N LEU A 4 -59.57 3.06 -24.13
CA LEU A 4 -58.17 3.28 -23.76
C LEU A 4 -57.77 3.67 -22.32
N SER A 5 -56.86 2.85 -21.79
CA SER A 5 -55.52 3.22 -21.29
C SER A 5 -55.40 4.28 -20.18
N PHE A 6 -54.99 3.84 -19.00
CA PHE A 6 -54.00 4.60 -18.21
C PHE A 6 -52.99 3.63 -17.60
N GLY A 7 -52.06 3.18 -18.45
CA GLY A 7 -50.83 2.56 -18.01
C GLY A 7 -49.87 3.59 -17.44
N PHE A 8 -49.05 3.11 -16.51
CA PHE A 8 -47.66 3.50 -16.31
C PHE A 8 -47.37 4.97 -15.97
N LEU A 9 -47.21 5.24 -14.67
CA LEU A 9 -46.31 6.30 -14.21
C LEU A 9 -45.55 5.86 -12.95
N PHE A 10 -44.81 4.75 -13.08
CA PHE A 10 -43.60 4.55 -12.26
C PHE A 10 -42.52 5.46 -12.88
N LEU A 11 -42.68 6.77 -12.69
CA LEU A 11 -41.66 7.73 -13.11
C LEU A 11 -40.47 7.55 -12.17
N LEU A 12 -39.48 6.83 -12.67
CA LEU A 12 -38.05 7.02 -12.42
C LEU A 12 -37.73 8.29 -11.62
N LEU A 13 -37.76 8.18 -10.30
CA LEU A 13 -36.80 8.89 -9.46
C LEU A 13 -35.49 8.10 -9.55
N ALA A 14 -34.90 8.08 -10.74
CA ALA A 14 -33.46 8.04 -10.83
C ALA A 14 -32.98 9.39 -10.30
N VAL A 15 -32.99 9.53 -8.97
CA VAL A 15 -32.17 10.52 -8.33
C VAL A 15 -30.77 10.09 -8.73
N ASN A 16 -30.15 10.81 -9.65
CA ASN A 16 -28.73 10.67 -9.87
C ASN A 16 -28.12 10.95 -8.50
N SER A 17 -27.66 9.89 -7.82
CA SER A 17 -26.80 10.04 -6.67
C SER A 17 -25.52 10.68 -7.19
N ILE A 18 -25.51 12.02 -7.27
CA ILE A 18 -24.28 12.81 -7.35
C ILE A 18 -23.68 12.78 -5.94
N ALA A 19 -23.34 11.58 -5.48
CA ALA A 19 -22.72 11.37 -4.20
C ALA A 19 -21.25 11.16 -4.52
N GLN A 20 -20.48 12.25 -4.43
CA GLN A 20 -19.08 12.32 -3.98
C GLN A 20 -18.50 13.72 -4.26
N ILE A 21 -18.89 14.39 -5.36
CA ILE A 21 -18.44 15.75 -5.71
C ILE A 21 -19.55 16.77 -5.40
N ASN A 22 -19.32 17.66 -4.44
CA ASN A 22 -20.21 18.79 -4.18
C ASN A 22 -19.72 20.02 -4.95
N ILE A 23 -20.33 20.26 -6.13
CA ILE A 23 -20.03 21.40 -7.00
C ILE A 23 -20.17 22.75 -6.27
N SER A 24 -21.13 22.87 -5.35
CA SER A 24 -21.41 24.14 -4.66
C SER A 24 -20.37 24.54 -3.62
N ASP A 25 -19.60 23.58 -3.10
CA ASP A 25 -18.61 23.75 -2.03
C ASP A 25 -17.19 23.39 -2.49
N SER A 26 -17.01 22.89 -3.72
CA SER A 26 -15.72 22.39 -4.24
C SER A 26 -15.08 21.38 -3.28
N THR A 27 -15.90 20.46 -2.76
CA THR A 27 -15.47 19.41 -1.84
C THR A 27 -15.72 18.03 -2.41
N VAL A 28 -14.82 17.10 -2.07
CA VAL A 28 -14.92 15.69 -2.46
C VAL A 28 -14.62 14.81 -1.24
N GLN A 29 -15.38 13.73 -1.09
CA GLN A 29 -15.12 12.70 -0.07
C GLN A 29 -15.03 11.35 -0.75
N VAL A 30 -13.96 10.59 -0.50
CA VAL A 30 -13.86 9.20 -0.99
C VAL A 30 -14.50 8.29 0.06
N VAL A 31 -15.48 7.50 -0.36
CA VAL A 31 -16.27 6.62 0.51
C VAL A 31 -16.43 5.25 -0.13
N GLY A 32 -16.16 4.20 0.66
CA GLY A 32 -16.27 2.82 0.24
C GLY A 32 -17.71 2.29 0.20
N TYR A 33 -18.60 2.87 -0.60
CA TYR A 33 -19.96 2.35 -0.77
C TYR A 33 -20.02 1.16 -1.72
N TRP A 34 -19.43 0.05 -1.29
CA TRP A 34 -19.35 -1.16 -2.10
C TRP A 34 -20.53 -2.11 -1.87
N SER A 35 -20.88 -2.88 -2.89
CA SER A 35 -21.91 -3.91 -2.80
C SER A 35 -21.31 -5.27 -2.39
N LEU A 36 -22.06 -6.08 -1.66
CA LEU A 36 -21.67 -7.47 -1.38
C LEU A 36 -21.43 -8.22 -2.71
N ASN A 37 -20.30 -8.94 -2.79
CA ASN A 37 -19.79 -9.63 -3.99
C ASN A 37 -19.35 -8.71 -5.14
N GLU A 38 -19.29 -7.40 -4.94
CA GLU A 38 -18.60 -6.51 -5.88
C GLU A 38 -17.12 -6.92 -5.97
N SER A 39 -16.59 -6.96 -7.18
CA SER A 39 -15.20 -7.34 -7.43
C SER A 39 -14.60 -6.46 -8.52
N LEU A 40 -13.38 -5.98 -8.26
CA LEU A 40 -12.57 -5.20 -9.19
C LEU A 40 -11.18 -5.80 -9.26
N THR A 41 -10.61 -5.81 -10.46
CA THR A 41 -9.22 -6.27 -10.67
C THR A 41 -8.35 -5.05 -10.94
N TYR A 42 -7.26 -4.94 -10.20
CA TYR A 42 -6.23 -3.93 -10.38
C TYR A 42 -4.97 -4.56 -10.96
N VAL A 43 -4.32 -3.86 -11.88
CA VAL A 43 -2.98 -4.20 -12.34
C VAL A 43 -2.01 -3.32 -11.58
N ILE A 44 -1.13 -3.93 -10.79
CA ILE A 44 -0.08 -3.23 -10.07
C ILE A 44 1.22 -3.36 -10.86
N THR A 45 1.96 -2.27 -10.97
CA THR A 45 3.25 -2.22 -11.66
C THR A 45 4.22 -1.42 -10.81
N ASN A 46 5.32 -2.06 -10.46
CA ASN A 46 6.41 -1.44 -9.71
C ASN A 46 7.61 -1.28 -10.64
N GLN A 47 8.18 -0.08 -10.62
CA GLN A 47 9.39 0.22 -11.36
C GLN A 47 10.37 0.91 -10.43
N LYS A 48 11.56 0.34 -10.29
CA LYS A 48 12.66 0.94 -9.55
C LYS A 48 13.64 1.54 -10.54
N VAL A 49 13.96 2.81 -10.37
CA VAL A 49 14.95 3.52 -11.19
C VAL A 49 16.00 4.17 -10.30
N LYS A 50 17.25 4.20 -10.76
CA LYS A 50 18.32 5.01 -10.19
C LYS A 50 18.50 6.24 -11.06
N ILE A 51 18.37 7.42 -10.45
CA ILE A 51 18.71 8.67 -11.11
C ILE A 51 20.22 8.90 -10.92
N GLN A 52 20.96 9.03 -12.02
CA GLN A 52 22.38 9.36 -12.02
C GLN A 52 22.61 10.57 -12.93
N GLU A 53 22.99 11.69 -12.33
CA GLU A 53 23.11 12.99 -13.02
C GLU A 53 21.80 13.39 -13.74
N THR A 54 21.78 13.35 -15.08
CA THR A 54 20.61 13.68 -15.91
C THR A 54 19.96 12.46 -16.54
N ASP A 55 20.40 11.24 -16.20
CA ASP A 55 19.90 10.00 -16.78
C ASP A 55 19.23 9.09 -15.73
N THR A 56 18.39 8.18 -16.20
CA THR A 56 17.66 7.19 -15.40
C THR A 56 18.06 5.79 -15.80
N ILE A 57 18.55 5.02 -14.83
CA ILE A 57 18.93 3.62 -15.01
C ILE A 57 17.82 2.77 -14.40
N PRO A 58 17.07 1.97 -15.20
CA PRO A 58 16.11 1.02 -14.64
C PRO A 58 16.85 -0.05 -13.84
N LEU A 59 16.36 -0.31 -12.63
CA LEU A 59 16.93 -1.29 -11.71
C LEU A 59 16.08 -2.55 -11.61
N SER A 60 14.75 -2.40 -11.58
CA SER A 60 13.83 -3.53 -11.55
C SER A 60 12.46 -3.12 -12.07
N PHE A 61 11.73 -4.11 -12.57
CA PHE A 61 10.34 -3.99 -12.96
C PHE A 61 9.60 -5.26 -12.51
N ASP A 62 8.44 -5.07 -11.89
CA ASP A 62 7.52 -6.16 -11.59
C ASP A 62 6.07 -5.72 -11.78
N ARG A 63 5.21 -6.69 -12.05
CA ARG A 63 3.80 -6.51 -12.33
C ARG A 63 3.00 -7.69 -11.80
N TYR A 64 1.81 -7.44 -11.30
CA TYR A 64 0.86 -8.48 -10.90
C TYR A 64 -0.57 -7.94 -10.93
N GLU A 65 -1.54 -8.84 -10.79
CA GLU A 65 -2.95 -8.50 -10.66
C GLU A 65 -3.43 -8.73 -9.22
N VAL A 66 -4.34 -7.87 -8.78
CA VAL A 66 -5.03 -8.01 -7.49
C VAL A 66 -6.52 -7.97 -7.72
N ASP A 67 -7.21 -9.04 -7.35
CA ASP A 67 -8.67 -9.08 -7.29
C ASP A 67 -9.13 -8.61 -5.91
N VAL A 68 -9.82 -7.47 -5.87
CA VAL A 68 -10.41 -6.88 -4.66
C VAL A 68 -11.90 -7.21 -4.66
N THR A 69 -12.32 -8.09 -3.76
CA THR A 69 -13.70 -8.59 -3.66
C THR A 69 -14.30 -8.30 -2.30
N ILE A 70 -15.51 -7.74 -2.27
CA ILE A 70 -16.28 -7.56 -1.04
C ILE A 70 -16.92 -8.89 -0.64
N ILE A 71 -16.46 -9.47 0.47
CA ILE A 71 -16.92 -10.79 0.94
C ILE A 71 -17.93 -10.70 2.08
N ASP A 72 -18.01 -9.56 2.77
CA ASP A 72 -19.06 -9.24 3.73
C ASP A 72 -19.34 -7.73 3.74
N SER A 73 -20.59 -7.34 3.98
CA SER A 73 -21.03 -5.95 4.00
C SER A 73 -22.13 -5.79 5.06
N THR A 74 -21.86 -4.95 6.05
CA THR A 74 -22.82 -4.54 7.08
C THR A 74 -23.08 -3.04 6.98
N SER A 75 -23.96 -2.50 7.82
CA SER A 75 -24.17 -1.04 7.88
C SER A 75 -22.93 -0.26 8.32
N ASP A 76 -21.99 -0.93 9.00
CA ASP A 76 -20.92 -0.27 9.76
C ASP A 76 -19.52 -0.70 9.28
N SER A 77 -19.42 -1.70 8.40
CA SER A 77 -18.14 -2.24 7.97
C SER A 77 -18.21 -3.06 6.68
N TYR A 78 -17.06 -3.20 6.04
CA TYR A 78 -16.85 -4.13 4.93
C TYR A 78 -15.71 -5.10 5.28
N THR A 79 -15.89 -6.35 4.87
CA THR A 79 -14.79 -7.32 4.83
C THR A 79 -14.42 -7.56 3.38
N ILE A 80 -13.14 -7.39 3.07
CA ILE A 80 -12.65 -7.27 1.69
C ILE A 80 -11.49 -8.26 1.51
N LYS A 81 -11.60 -9.10 0.50
CA LYS A 81 -10.53 -10.02 0.09
C LYS A 81 -9.70 -9.39 -1.01
N TRP A 82 -8.40 -9.30 -0.78
CA TRP A 82 -7.37 -8.93 -1.75
C TRP A 82 -6.65 -10.22 -2.16
N HIS A 83 -6.82 -10.64 -3.40
CA HIS A 83 -6.22 -11.86 -3.93
C HIS A 83 -5.21 -11.55 -5.02
N TYR A 84 -3.98 -12.00 -4.82
CA TYR A 84 -2.83 -11.70 -5.65
C TYR A 84 -2.57 -12.80 -6.67
N ARG A 85 -2.38 -12.46 -7.94
CA ARG A 85 -2.10 -13.42 -9.02
C ARG A 85 -1.31 -12.82 -10.17
N ASP A 86 -0.87 -13.68 -11.09
CA ASP A 86 -0.21 -13.30 -12.34
C ASP A 86 1.07 -12.46 -12.13
N TYR A 87 1.93 -12.89 -11.19
CA TYR A 87 3.20 -12.22 -10.93
C TYR A 87 4.17 -12.35 -12.10
N TYR A 88 4.70 -11.20 -12.49
CA TYR A 88 5.77 -11.04 -13.45
C TYR A 88 6.89 -10.20 -12.82
N ILE A 89 8.13 -10.68 -12.88
CA ILE A 89 9.30 -9.94 -12.45
C ILE A 89 10.36 -9.99 -13.54
N GLU A 90 10.87 -8.83 -13.93
CA GLU A 90 11.95 -8.68 -14.91
C GLU A 90 13.29 -8.83 -14.21
N THR A 91 13.73 -10.07 -14.02
CA THR A 91 15.03 -10.41 -13.42
C THR A 91 15.52 -11.77 -13.91
N ASP A 92 16.84 -11.92 -14.03
CA ASP A 92 17.49 -13.21 -14.24
C ASP A 92 17.81 -13.93 -12.91
N ASP A 93 17.60 -13.25 -11.77
CA ASP A 93 17.85 -13.81 -10.44
C ASP A 93 16.76 -14.84 -10.07
N GLU A 94 17.14 -16.12 -10.05
CA GLU A 94 16.27 -17.24 -9.70
C GLU A 94 15.73 -17.17 -8.26
N VAL A 95 16.49 -16.60 -7.32
CA VAL A 95 16.02 -16.38 -5.93
C VAL A 95 14.88 -15.38 -5.94
N MET A 96 15.02 -14.29 -6.70
CA MET A 96 13.96 -13.28 -6.80
C MET A 96 12.71 -13.81 -7.49
N LYS A 97 12.85 -14.61 -8.56
CA LYS A 97 11.70 -15.29 -9.18
C LYS A 97 11.00 -16.22 -8.20
N ARG A 98 11.78 -16.98 -7.42
CA ARG A 98 11.25 -17.88 -6.40
C ARG A 98 10.49 -17.12 -5.32
N LEU A 99 11.05 -16.01 -4.83
CA LEU A 99 10.41 -15.14 -3.85
C LEU A 99 9.11 -14.54 -4.39
N SER A 100 9.05 -14.11 -5.65
CA SER A 100 7.81 -13.61 -6.25
C SER A 100 6.73 -14.70 -6.36
N SER A 101 7.09 -15.93 -6.74
CA SER A 101 6.15 -17.06 -6.85
C SER A 101 5.47 -17.45 -5.52
N ILE A 102 6.04 -17.03 -4.39
CA ILE A 102 5.48 -17.31 -3.06
C ILE A 102 4.26 -16.44 -2.78
N PHE A 103 4.26 -15.21 -3.30
CA PHE A 103 3.14 -14.29 -3.12
C PHE A 103 2.01 -14.55 -4.12
N GLU A 104 2.28 -15.36 -5.15
CA GLU A 104 1.26 -15.83 -6.08
C GLU A 104 0.19 -16.65 -5.34
N ASP A 105 -1.07 -16.37 -5.67
CA ASP A 105 -2.27 -16.92 -5.05
C ASP A 105 -2.48 -16.57 -3.57
N MET A 106 -1.67 -15.67 -2.99
CA MET A 106 -1.91 -15.19 -1.63
C MET A 106 -3.25 -14.44 -1.55
N SER A 107 -3.91 -14.54 -0.40
CA SER A 107 -5.10 -13.74 -0.08
C SER A 107 -4.94 -13.04 1.25
N LEU A 108 -5.17 -11.72 1.25
CA LEU A 108 -5.33 -10.91 2.43
C LEU A 108 -6.81 -10.59 2.61
N ILE A 109 -7.32 -10.76 3.83
CA ILE A 109 -8.68 -10.36 4.19
C ILE A 109 -8.54 -9.19 5.15
N ILE A 110 -9.05 -8.03 4.73
CA ILE A 110 -9.04 -6.82 5.53
C ILE A 110 -10.45 -6.43 5.93
N LYS A 111 -10.52 -5.58 6.96
CA LYS A 111 -11.75 -4.94 7.39
C LYS A 111 -11.62 -3.43 7.32
N THR A 112 -12.68 -2.76 6.86
CA THR A 112 -12.83 -1.31 6.91
C THR A 112 -14.08 -0.93 7.69
N ASN A 113 -14.16 0.32 8.12
CA ASN A 113 -15.45 0.90 8.53
C ASN A 113 -16.33 1.22 7.30
N GLU A 114 -17.51 1.79 7.53
CA GLU A 114 -18.49 2.18 6.52
C GLU A 114 -17.99 3.26 5.54
N TYR A 115 -16.96 4.02 5.94
CA TYR A 115 -16.35 5.05 5.11
C TYR A 115 -15.15 4.55 4.29
N GLY A 116 -14.78 3.28 4.42
CA GLY A 116 -13.59 2.71 3.77
C GLY A 116 -12.28 2.99 4.50
N VAL A 117 -12.32 3.39 5.77
CA VAL A 117 -11.11 3.53 6.61
C VAL A 117 -10.67 2.15 7.08
N PHE A 118 -9.42 1.79 6.78
CA PHE A 118 -8.79 0.54 7.20
C PHE A 118 -8.87 0.35 8.73
N GLN A 119 -9.22 -0.87 9.17
CA GLN A 119 -9.28 -1.24 10.59
C GLN A 119 -8.26 -2.31 10.94
N GLU A 120 -8.21 -3.41 10.18
CA GLU A 120 -7.35 -4.56 10.50
C GLU A 120 -7.22 -5.54 9.33
N ILE A 121 -6.21 -6.40 9.41
CA ILE A 121 -6.13 -7.66 8.68
C ILE A 121 -6.80 -8.76 9.52
N VAL A 122 -7.88 -9.33 8.99
CA VAL A 122 -8.69 -10.37 9.64
C VAL A 122 -7.96 -11.71 9.67
N ASN A 123 -7.33 -12.11 8.56
CA ASN A 123 -6.68 -13.40 8.42
C ASN A 123 -5.15 -13.36 8.69
N TRP A 124 -4.68 -12.43 9.54
CA TRP A 124 -3.25 -12.22 9.77
C TRP A 124 -2.51 -13.49 10.28
N GLU A 125 -3.19 -14.37 11.03
CA GLU A 125 -2.61 -15.64 11.48
C GLU A 125 -2.33 -16.60 10.31
N GLU A 126 -3.21 -16.64 9.31
CA GLU A 126 -3.01 -17.44 8.10
C GLU A 126 -1.81 -16.94 7.31
N VAL A 127 -1.73 -15.61 7.13
CA VAL A 127 -0.59 -14.95 6.46
C VAL A 127 0.71 -15.24 7.18
N LYS A 128 0.73 -15.09 8.51
CA LYS A 128 1.88 -15.44 9.34
C LYS A 128 2.30 -16.90 9.15
N ASN A 129 1.37 -17.84 9.27
CA ASN A 129 1.67 -19.26 9.18
C ASN A 129 2.19 -19.65 7.79
N PHE A 130 1.58 -19.09 6.74
CA PHE A 130 2.03 -19.26 5.36
C PHE A 130 3.46 -18.75 5.17
N MET A 131 3.76 -17.54 5.66
CA MET A 131 5.09 -16.96 5.55
C MET A 131 6.13 -17.75 6.35
N LEU A 132 5.85 -18.16 7.59
CA LEU A 132 6.77 -18.97 8.38
C LEU A 132 7.07 -20.33 7.74
N LEU A 133 6.05 -21.01 7.19
CA LEU A 133 6.24 -22.25 6.45
C LEU A 133 7.15 -22.03 5.24
N THR A 134 6.88 -20.97 4.49
CA THR A 134 7.63 -20.64 3.28
C THR A 134 9.08 -20.26 3.59
N SER A 135 9.31 -19.47 4.63
CA SER A 135 10.64 -19.12 5.09
C SER A 135 11.45 -20.36 5.48
N ALA A 136 10.84 -21.34 6.14
CA ALA A 136 11.51 -22.61 6.45
C ALA A 136 11.90 -23.40 5.18
N LEU A 137 11.04 -23.41 4.16
CA LEU A 137 11.34 -24.05 2.87
C LEU A 137 12.50 -23.34 2.14
N LEU A 138 12.48 -21.99 2.11
CA LEU A 138 13.55 -21.20 1.49
C LEU A 138 14.89 -21.40 2.19
N LYS A 139 14.89 -21.49 3.53
CA LYS A 139 16.11 -21.74 4.31
C LYS A 139 16.74 -23.09 3.94
N GLU A 140 15.93 -24.11 3.70
CA GLU A 140 16.41 -25.41 3.25
C GLU A 140 16.86 -25.39 1.77
N GLU A 141 16.08 -24.75 0.90
CA GLU A 141 16.35 -24.63 -0.55
C GLU A 141 17.68 -23.89 -0.81
N TYR A 142 17.98 -22.87 -0.01
CA TYR A 142 19.14 -22.00 -0.17
C TYR A 142 20.19 -22.14 0.94
N LYS A 143 20.20 -23.27 1.66
CA LYS A 143 21.15 -23.53 2.77
C LYS A 143 22.63 -23.43 2.38
N ASP A 144 22.94 -23.67 1.11
CA ASP A 144 24.31 -23.64 0.58
C ASP A 144 24.76 -22.22 0.18
N ILE A 145 23.85 -21.23 0.21
CA ILE A 145 24.16 -19.82 -0.05
C ILE A 145 24.55 -19.14 1.27
N PRO A 146 25.77 -18.59 1.39
CA PRO A 146 26.21 -17.92 2.61
C PRO A 146 25.27 -16.80 3.04
N ASN A 147 24.93 -16.76 4.34
CA ASN A 147 24.10 -15.74 5.00
C ASN A 147 22.63 -15.66 4.52
N MET A 148 22.17 -16.57 3.66
CA MET A 148 20.78 -16.57 3.20
C MET A 148 19.80 -16.90 4.34
N ASP A 149 20.20 -17.75 5.28
CA ASP A 149 19.44 -18.09 6.48
C ASP A 149 19.14 -16.85 7.35
N GLN A 150 20.12 -15.96 7.48
CA GLN A 150 19.99 -14.71 8.23
C GLN A 150 19.05 -13.75 7.52
N LEU A 151 19.19 -13.59 6.19
CA LEU A 151 18.30 -12.75 5.39
C LEU A 151 16.85 -13.21 5.50
N ILE A 152 16.59 -14.52 5.37
CA ILE A 152 15.23 -15.07 5.48
C ILE A 152 14.70 -14.89 6.91
N SER A 153 15.54 -15.06 7.93
CA SER A 153 15.12 -14.84 9.33
C SER A 153 14.74 -13.38 9.60
N GLN A 154 15.41 -12.41 8.97
CA GLN A 154 15.01 -11.00 9.07
C GLN A 154 13.63 -10.76 8.43
N LEU A 155 13.34 -11.39 7.29
CA LEU A 155 12.03 -11.30 6.66
C LEU A 155 10.93 -11.95 7.51
N GLU A 156 11.23 -13.04 8.22
CA GLU A 156 10.28 -13.69 9.14
C GLU A 156 9.80 -12.74 10.25
N GLU A 157 10.65 -11.84 10.76
CA GLU A 157 10.28 -10.91 11.84
C GLU A 157 9.08 -10.04 11.46
N ILE A 158 8.96 -9.64 10.20
CA ILE A 158 7.85 -8.82 9.68
C ILE A 158 6.51 -9.54 9.85
N TYR A 159 6.50 -10.87 9.77
CA TYR A 159 5.28 -11.67 9.78
C TYR A 159 4.96 -12.30 11.14
N LYS A 160 5.71 -11.96 12.21
CA LYS A 160 5.50 -12.58 13.53
C LYS A 160 4.30 -12.05 14.29
N THR A 161 3.95 -10.79 14.11
CA THR A 161 2.84 -10.12 14.81
C THR A 161 1.93 -9.42 13.83
N LYS A 162 0.67 -9.22 14.23
CA LYS A 162 -0.32 -8.52 13.43
C LYS A 162 0.13 -7.09 13.10
N GLU A 163 0.66 -6.38 14.10
CA GLU A 163 1.09 -4.99 13.98
C GLU A 163 2.27 -4.84 13.01
N ALA A 164 3.19 -5.81 12.98
CA ALA A 164 4.32 -5.81 12.05
C ALA A 164 3.86 -6.02 10.60
N ILE A 165 2.90 -6.94 10.38
CA ILE A 165 2.29 -7.17 9.07
C ILE A 165 1.55 -5.90 8.62
N GLU A 166 0.67 -5.36 9.47
CA GLU A 166 -0.15 -4.19 9.17
C GLU A 166 0.68 -2.93 8.91
N SER A 167 1.86 -2.79 9.52
CA SER A 167 2.71 -1.60 9.35
C SER A 167 3.69 -1.70 8.18
N THR A 168 3.97 -2.90 7.67
CA THR A 168 5.12 -3.12 6.76
C THR A 168 4.79 -3.92 5.51
N ALA A 169 3.86 -4.87 5.58
CA ALA A 169 3.60 -5.83 4.50
C ALA A 169 2.42 -5.45 3.59
N ILE A 170 1.68 -4.39 3.93
CA ILE A 170 0.42 -4.01 3.24
C ILE A 170 0.42 -2.55 2.76
N ASP A 171 1.58 -2.01 2.39
CA ASP A 171 1.74 -0.61 1.94
C ASP A 171 0.79 -0.23 0.80
N GLU A 172 0.49 -1.16 -0.09
CA GLU A 172 -0.43 -0.99 -1.23
C GLU A 172 -1.91 -0.91 -0.81
N ILE A 173 -2.30 -1.65 0.22
CA ILE A 173 -3.64 -1.58 0.78
C ILE A 173 -3.80 -0.22 1.45
N HIS A 174 -2.82 0.21 2.24
CA HIS A 174 -2.79 1.56 2.78
C HIS A 174 -2.82 2.60 1.67
N GLN A 175 -2.07 2.39 0.58
CA GLN A 175 -2.09 3.26 -0.60
C GLN A 175 -3.50 3.44 -1.16
N TYR A 176 -4.24 2.33 -1.31
CA TYR A 176 -5.60 2.34 -1.83
C TYR A 176 -6.57 3.08 -0.90
N TYR A 177 -6.41 2.92 0.42
CA TYR A 177 -7.35 3.49 1.40
C TYR A 177 -6.97 4.88 1.94
N TYR A 178 -5.80 5.46 1.61
CA TYR A 178 -5.33 6.72 2.22
C TYR A 178 -6.30 7.90 2.17
N PHE A 179 -7.07 8.04 1.09
CA PHE A 179 -7.98 9.17 0.89
C PHE A 179 -9.41 8.88 1.37
N HIS A 180 -9.68 7.68 1.87
CA HIS A 180 -11.02 7.30 2.34
C HIS A 180 -11.36 7.94 3.68
N GLY A 181 -12.64 8.30 3.85
CA GLY A 181 -13.19 8.77 5.12
C GLY A 181 -12.99 10.25 5.45
N VAL A 182 -12.20 10.98 4.66
CA VAL A 182 -12.01 12.43 4.84
C VAL A 182 -12.72 13.22 3.73
N LYS A 183 -13.43 14.29 4.11
CA LYS A 183 -14.01 15.25 3.18
C LYS A 183 -12.99 16.36 2.93
N TYR A 184 -12.44 16.40 1.71
CA TYR A 184 -11.43 17.36 1.29
C TYR A 184 -12.06 18.56 0.60
N LYS A 185 -11.50 19.74 0.85
CA LYS A 185 -11.77 20.96 0.08
C LYS A 185 -10.65 21.20 -0.92
N LEU A 186 -11.03 21.65 -2.12
CA LEU A 186 -10.12 21.91 -3.21
C LEU A 186 -9.01 22.90 -2.79
N LEU A 187 -7.75 22.49 -2.99
CA LEU A 187 -6.52 23.22 -2.69
C LEU A 187 -6.33 23.58 -1.20
N GLU A 188 -7.01 22.90 -0.30
CA GLU A 188 -6.78 23.00 1.15
C GLU A 188 -5.81 21.90 1.60
N ASP A 189 -4.78 22.30 2.35
CA ASP A 189 -3.77 21.39 2.92
C ASP A 189 -4.23 20.83 4.26
N TYR A 190 -4.15 19.51 4.40
CA TYR A 190 -4.43 18.79 5.63
C TYR A 190 -3.13 18.17 6.15
N HIS A 191 -2.63 18.70 7.26
CA HIS A 191 -1.39 18.24 7.88
C HIS A 191 -1.65 17.19 8.96
N SER A 192 -0.83 16.15 8.98
CA SER A 192 -0.81 15.13 10.01
C SER A 192 0.63 14.76 10.38
N GLN A 193 0.82 14.28 11.60
CA GLN A 193 2.08 13.66 12.02
C GLN A 193 1.84 12.17 12.20
N SER A 194 2.78 11.37 11.73
CA SER A 194 2.72 9.91 11.84
C SER A 194 4.05 9.33 12.30
N LYS A 195 3.99 8.09 12.75
CA LYS A 195 5.15 7.27 13.08
C LYS A 195 5.28 6.18 12.02
N ILE A 196 6.36 6.24 11.24
CA ILE A 196 6.66 5.27 10.20
C ILE A 196 7.61 4.22 10.77
N GLN A 197 7.24 2.95 10.68
CA GLN A 197 8.04 1.86 11.23
C GLN A 197 9.45 1.86 10.63
N ASN A 198 10.46 1.77 11.48
CA ASN A 198 11.85 1.69 11.04
C ASN A 198 12.16 0.26 10.54
N ARG A 199 12.38 0.14 9.23
CA ARG A 199 12.67 -1.14 8.56
C ARG A 199 14.06 -1.70 8.86
N PHE A 200 14.96 -0.89 9.42
CA PHE A 200 16.27 -1.35 9.91
C PHE A 200 16.20 -1.96 11.32
N GLY A 201 15.04 -1.88 11.97
CA GLY A 201 14.85 -2.21 13.38
C GLY A 201 15.07 -1.01 14.30
N GLY A 202 14.42 -1.04 15.48
CA GLY A 202 14.43 0.05 16.45
C GLY A 202 13.16 0.89 16.43
N ASP A 203 13.25 2.12 16.95
CA ASP A 203 12.10 3.00 17.12
C ASP A 203 11.55 3.52 15.78
N PRO A 204 10.22 3.71 15.63
CA PRO A 204 9.61 4.32 14.46
C PRO A 204 10.04 5.77 14.23
N PHE A 205 10.22 6.14 12.97
CA PHE A 205 10.57 7.50 12.56
C PHE A 205 9.38 8.44 12.64
N ASN A 206 9.63 9.69 13.04
CA ASN A 206 8.70 10.78 12.83
C ASN A 206 8.53 11.06 11.33
N ALA A 207 7.30 11.29 10.89
CA ALA A 207 7.00 11.76 9.54
C ALA A 207 5.92 12.84 9.54
N GLU A 208 6.11 13.84 8.68
CA GLU A 208 5.11 14.82 8.34
C GLU A 208 4.35 14.34 7.10
N ILE A 209 3.02 14.40 7.16
CA ILE A 209 2.14 14.04 6.05
C ILE A 209 1.26 15.22 5.70
N THR A 210 1.21 15.58 4.42
CA THR A 210 0.27 16.57 3.88
C THR A 210 -0.62 15.91 2.84
N PHE A 211 -1.93 16.07 2.97
CA PHE A 211 -2.91 15.65 1.98
C PHE A 211 -3.61 16.87 1.39
N TRP A 212 -3.97 16.82 0.11
CA TRP A 212 -4.83 17.83 -0.50
C TRP A 212 -5.61 17.29 -1.69
N LEU A 213 -6.73 17.94 -1.98
CA LEU A 213 -7.48 17.77 -3.23
C LEU A 213 -6.91 18.75 -4.26
N ASP A 214 -6.29 18.23 -5.31
CA ASP A 214 -5.55 19.00 -6.31
C ASP A 214 -6.46 19.49 -7.44
N GLU A 215 -7.36 18.62 -7.90
CA GLU A 215 -8.23 18.88 -9.05
C GLU A 215 -9.61 18.25 -8.87
N ILE A 216 -10.65 18.93 -9.34
CA ILE A 216 -11.98 18.37 -9.56
C ILE A 216 -12.30 18.53 -11.05
N ASN A 217 -12.45 17.41 -11.75
CA ASN A 217 -12.89 17.40 -13.13
C ASN A 217 -14.37 17.02 -13.18
N TYR A 218 -15.22 18.04 -13.35
CA TYR A 218 -16.68 17.88 -13.39
C TYR A 218 -17.19 17.19 -14.65
N ASP A 219 -16.46 17.28 -15.76
CA ASP A 219 -16.87 16.70 -17.04
C ASP A 219 -16.69 15.17 -17.02
N ASP A 220 -15.59 14.71 -16.43
CA ASP A 220 -15.24 13.29 -16.33
C ASP A 220 -15.65 12.66 -14.99
N ASN A 221 -16.28 13.44 -14.10
CA ASN A 221 -16.69 13.05 -12.75
C ASN A 221 -15.55 12.35 -11.95
N ASN A 222 -14.35 12.92 -12.00
CA ASN A 222 -13.19 12.43 -11.24
C ASN A 222 -12.49 13.59 -10.52
N SER A 223 -11.57 13.23 -9.63
CA SER A 223 -10.83 14.18 -8.82
C SER A 223 -9.44 13.65 -8.52
N ILE A 224 -8.46 14.54 -8.48
CA ILE A 224 -7.07 14.16 -8.18
C ILE A 224 -6.76 14.51 -6.73
N PHE A 225 -6.45 13.50 -5.93
CA PHE A 225 -5.96 13.66 -4.57
C PHE A 225 -4.45 13.47 -4.54
N ARG A 226 -3.78 14.19 -3.66
CA ARG A 226 -2.33 14.10 -3.48
C ARG A 226 -1.94 13.98 -2.02
N MET A 227 -0.81 13.33 -1.81
CA MET A 227 -0.17 13.19 -0.51
C MET A 227 1.34 13.37 -0.66
N THR A 228 1.94 14.09 0.28
CA THR A 228 3.39 14.05 0.55
C THR A 228 3.60 13.45 1.94
N GLN A 229 4.60 12.59 2.08
CA GLN A 229 5.08 12.08 3.35
C GLN A 229 6.59 12.27 3.42
N ILE A 230 7.07 12.98 4.43
CA ILE A 230 8.48 13.31 4.61
C ILE A 230 8.92 12.74 5.96
N VAL A 231 9.86 11.80 5.94
CA VAL A 231 10.46 11.23 7.16
C VAL A 231 11.53 12.17 7.71
N ASP A 232 11.65 12.25 9.05
CA ASP A 232 12.71 13.01 9.69
C ASP A 232 14.09 12.56 9.21
N SER A 233 14.80 13.48 8.54
CA SER A 233 16.08 13.21 7.92
C SER A 233 17.17 12.85 8.93
N THR A 234 17.10 13.40 10.15
CA THR A 234 18.10 13.17 11.19
C THR A 234 17.95 11.75 11.73
N GLU A 235 16.72 11.34 12.05
CA GLU A 235 16.41 9.99 12.51
C GLU A 235 16.77 8.95 11.44
N LEU A 236 16.39 9.20 10.18
CA LEU A 236 16.71 8.32 9.05
C LEU A 236 18.23 8.19 8.83
N THR A 237 18.96 9.30 8.86
CA THR A 237 20.42 9.31 8.66
C THR A 237 21.12 8.54 9.76
N ASN A 238 20.71 8.72 11.02
CA ASN A 238 21.30 8.02 12.16
C ASN A 238 21.02 6.53 12.11
N ALA A 239 19.76 6.13 11.92
CA ALA A 239 19.40 4.71 11.82
C ALA A 239 20.10 3.99 10.67
N THR A 240 20.24 4.65 9.51
CA THR A 240 20.95 4.08 8.36
C THR A 240 22.45 3.93 8.65
N PHE A 241 23.07 4.94 9.28
CA PHE A 241 24.47 4.87 9.68
C PHE A 241 24.73 3.71 10.66
N ASP A 242 23.86 3.56 11.66
CA ASP A 242 23.98 2.51 12.68
C ASP A 242 23.82 1.12 12.05
N TYR A 243 22.82 0.96 11.18
CA TYR A 243 22.60 -0.28 10.44
C TYR A 243 23.80 -0.66 9.57
N LEU A 244 24.33 0.28 8.77
CA LEU A 244 25.49 0.02 7.91
C LEU A 244 26.76 -0.27 8.71
N SER A 245 26.94 0.38 9.87
CA SER A 245 28.07 0.11 10.78
C SER A 245 27.99 -1.29 11.38
N MET A 246 26.80 -1.71 11.80
CA MET A 246 26.55 -3.08 12.26
C MET A 246 26.86 -4.10 11.14
N MET A 247 26.32 -3.88 9.94
CA MET A 247 26.53 -4.77 8.80
C MET A 247 28.00 -4.86 8.39
N ALA A 248 28.75 -3.75 8.44
CA ALA A 248 30.18 -3.77 8.17
C ALA A 248 30.94 -4.67 9.16
N GLY A 249 30.56 -4.64 10.44
CA GLY A 249 31.09 -5.55 11.45
C GLY A 249 30.80 -7.02 11.15
N VAL A 250 29.59 -7.34 10.68
CA VAL A 250 29.20 -8.71 10.27
C VAL A 250 29.96 -9.18 9.03
N LEU A 251 30.14 -8.30 8.05
CA LEU A 251 30.77 -8.61 6.77
C LEU A 251 32.31 -8.50 6.81
N GLY A 252 32.89 -8.04 7.91
CA GLY A 252 34.32 -7.81 8.03
C GLY A 252 34.84 -6.68 7.13
N THR A 253 33.96 -5.76 6.73
CA THR A 253 34.31 -4.60 5.90
C THR A 253 34.51 -3.35 6.77
N PRO A 254 35.23 -2.32 6.28
CA PRO A 254 35.31 -1.05 6.99
C PRO A 254 33.92 -0.43 7.20
N PRO A 255 33.59 0.06 8.41
CA PRO A 255 32.33 0.77 8.66
C PRO A 255 32.32 2.14 7.98
N PRO A 256 31.14 2.73 7.74
CA PRO A 256 31.04 4.10 7.24
C PRO A 256 31.65 5.09 8.24
N ILE A 257 32.21 6.20 7.74
CA ILE A 257 32.76 7.29 8.54
C ILE A 257 31.66 8.34 8.75
N LYS A 258 31.37 8.71 10.00
CA LYS A 258 30.22 9.56 10.35
C LYS A 258 30.32 10.94 9.70
N GLU A 259 31.51 11.52 9.66
CA GLU A 259 31.79 12.84 9.08
C GLU A 259 31.63 12.87 7.55
N GLU A 260 31.75 11.72 6.90
CA GLU A 260 31.60 11.56 5.45
C GLU A 260 30.20 11.03 5.07
N PHE A 261 29.37 10.69 6.05
CA PHE A 261 28.05 10.10 5.81
C PHE A 261 27.05 11.20 5.43
N PRO A 262 26.51 11.20 4.20
CA PRO A 262 25.65 12.26 3.75
C PRO A 262 24.31 12.25 4.50
N PRO A 263 23.65 13.41 4.66
CA PRO A 263 22.28 13.44 5.17
C PRO A 263 21.37 12.71 4.18
N LEU A 264 20.52 11.86 4.72
CA LEU A 264 19.54 11.08 3.97
C LEU A 264 18.17 11.72 4.09
N THR A 265 17.42 11.69 2.99
CA THR A 265 16.03 12.14 2.94
C THR A 265 15.16 11.03 2.39
N ASN A 266 13.92 10.98 2.85
CA ASN A 266 12.90 10.12 2.29
C ASN A 266 11.61 10.92 2.13
N GLU A 267 11.20 11.07 0.87
CA GLU A 267 9.95 11.71 0.50
C GLU A 267 9.14 10.73 -0.35
N ILE A 268 7.90 10.47 0.07
CA ILE A 268 6.92 9.70 -0.70
C ILE A 268 5.88 10.69 -1.22
N ARG A 269 5.66 10.67 -2.53
CA ARG A 269 4.60 11.42 -3.19
C ARG A 269 3.58 10.45 -3.75
N ARG A 270 2.30 10.67 -3.45
CA ARG A 270 1.20 9.87 -3.99
C ARG A 270 0.22 10.77 -4.74
N ALA A 271 -0.34 10.24 -5.81
CA ALA A 271 -1.47 10.82 -6.52
C ALA A 271 -2.50 9.73 -6.77
N SER A 272 -3.77 10.03 -6.49
CA SER A 272 -4.91 9.16 -6.78
C SER A 272 -5.88 9.90 -7.69
N ARG A 273 -6.43 9.22 -8.68
CA ARG A 273 -7.43 9.75 -9.62
C ARG A 273 -8.70 8.93 -9.55
#